data_AF-A0A1I2J0S6-F1
#
_entry.id   AF-A0A1I2J0S6-F1
#
_cell.length_a   1.000
_cell.length_b   1.000
_cell.length_c   1.000
_cell.angle_alpha   90.00
_cell.angle_beta   90.00
_cell.angle_gamma   90.00
#
_symmetry.space_group_name_H-M   'P 1'
#
loop_
_entity.id
_entity.type
_entity.pdbx_description
1 polymer ?
#
loop_
_entity_poly.entity_id
_entity_poly.type
_entity_poly.pdbx_seq_one_letter_code
_entity_poly.pdbx_strand_id
1 'polypeptide(L)'
;MAAGHAVEERTTPAVAPPMEKSNEAEPEQLDTARQQGDAYGAALQAMKEEDGAAVAEAGNFVVALVNEQAEGMYARDGDSGLVWREAPEEANAHIEVAVADLADGRFVPGLDVTVTVQDGDRELFSERAPFLWHPFLHHYGFNAKVPGEGPFTVSVHIEPPSWMRHDPRNGKRYADPVDVVFADVGFEPGRKPSPDAAPRGPETPYAG
;
A
#
# COMPACT_ATOMS: atom_id res chain seq x y z
N MET A 1 13.74 -14.51 -28.53
CA MET A 1 12.72 -13.55 -29.01
C MET A 1 11.37 -14.07 -28.57
N ALA A 2 11.00 -13.81 -27.32
CA ALA A 2 9.64 -14.00 -26.83
C ALA A 2 9.06 -12.60 -26.68
N ALA A 3 7.96 -12.35 -27.38
CA ALA A 3 7.26 -11.08 -27.35
C ALA A 3 6.75 -10.82 -25.93
N GLY A 4 7.33 -9.82 -25.27
CA GLY A 4 6.71 -9.23 -24.09
C GLY A 4 5.38 -8.64 -24.52
N HIS A 5 4.28 -9.18 -24.00
CA HIS A 5 3.05 -8.41 -23.93
C HIS A 5 3.34 -7.31 -22.92
N ALA A 6 3.65 -6.11 -23.40
CA ALA A 6 3.38 -4.91 -22.64
C ALA A 6 1.86 -4.93 -22.41
N VAL A 7 1.43 -5.38 -21.23
CA VAL A 7 0.12 -5.00 -20.74
C VAL A 7 0.20 -3.49 -20.69
N GLU A 8 -0.65 -2.81 -21.45
CA GLU A 8 -0.80 -1.37 -21.31
C GLU A 8 -1.38 -1.17 -19.90
N GLU A 9 -0.50 -0.96 -18.92
CA GLU A 9 -0.89 -0.75 -17.53
C GLU A 9 -1.76 0.49 -17.49
N ARG A 10 -3.04 0.28 -17.23
CA ARG A 10 -4.05 1.33 -17.11
C ARG A 10 -4.76 1.11 -15.81
N THR A 11 -5.02 2.21 -15.11
CA THR A 11 -5.82 2.18 -13.88
C THR A 11 -7.17 1.51 -14.15
N THR A 12 -7.47 0.48 -13.35
CA THR A 12 -8.74 -0.25 -13.38
C THR A 12 -9.87 0.72 -13.04
N PRO A 13 -10.94 0.82 -13.83
CA PRO A 13 -12.06 1.71 -13.52
C PRO A 13 -12.65 1.45 -12.14
N ALA A 14 -12.92 2.53 -11.39
CA ALA A 14 -13.56 2.45 -10.09
C ALA A 14 -14.99 1.89 -10.19
N VAL A 15 -15.32 0.97 -9.28
CA VAL A 15 -16.63 0.34 -9.12
C VAL A 15 -16.95 0.31 -7.64
N ALA A 16 -17.96 1.09 -7.23
CA ALA A 16 -18.41 1.15 -5.85
C ALA A 16 -18.80 -0.26 -5.34
N PRO A 17 -18.15 -0.76 -4.27
CA PRO A 17 -18.50 -2.03 -3.66
C PRO A 17 -19.94 -2.03 -3.09
N PRO A 18 -20.65 -3.19 -3.04
CA PRO A 18 -21.97 -3.27 -2.41
C PRO A 18 -21.91 -2.91 -0.93
N MET A 19 -22.83 -2.06 -0.47
CA MET A 19 -23.09 -1.69 0.92
C MET A 19 -24.60 -1.79 1.20
N GLU A 20 -25.11 -3.01 1.11
CA GLU A 20 -26.54 -3.33 1.15
C GLU A 20 -26.92 -4.06 2.44
N LYS A 21 -28.16 -3.86 2.91
CA LYS A 21 -28.74 -4.68 3.97
C LYS A 21 -28.72 -6.17 3.56
N SER A 22 -28.30 -7.03 4.46
CA SER A 22 -28.26 -8.49 4.31
C SER A 22 -28.75 -9.19 5.58
N ASN A 23 -28.61 -10.51 5.65
CA ASN A 23 -28.82 -11.26 6.90
C ASN A 23 -27.63 -11.14 7.88
N GLU A 24 -26.51 -10.54 7.44
CA GLU A 24 -25.28 -10.36 8.23
C GLU A 24 -25.03 -8.89 8.59
N ALA A 25 -25.62 -7.94 7.84
CA ALA A 25 -25.44 -6.51 8.02
C ALA A 25 -26.76 -5.75 7.94
N GLU A 26 -27.18 -5.17 9.06
CA GLU A 26 -28.27 -4.20 9.15
C GLU A 26 -27.77 -2.77 8.87
N PRO A 27 -28.66 -1.83 8.49
CA PRO A 27 -28.27 -0.45 8.16
C PRO A 27 -27.39 0.23 9.22
N GLU A 28 -27.68 0.06 10.50
CA GLU A 28 -26.90 0.69 11.58
C GLU A 28 -25.48 0.11 11.69
N GLN A 29 -25.30 -1.18 11.34
CA GLN A 29 -23.97 -1.81 11.29
C GLN A 29 -23.17 -1.32 10.09
N LEU A 30 -23.82 -1.10 8.95
CA LEU A 30 -23.21 -0.48 7.77
C LEU A 30 -22.80 0.97 8.06
N ASP A 31 -23.61 1.73 8.78
CA ASP A 31 -23.27 3.09 9.22
C ASP A 31 -22.09 3.09 10.21
N THR A 32 -22.03 2.10 11.11
CA THR A 32 -20.88 1.91 11.99
C THR A 32 -19.61 1.59 11.19
N ALA A 33 -19.72 0.77 10.14
CA ALA A 33 -18.58 0.47 9.26
C ALA A 33 -18.08 1.73 8.53
N ARG A 34 -18.98 2.59 8.04
CA ARG A 34 -18.63 3.88 7.45
C ARG A 34 -17.92 4.79 8.44
N GLN A 35 -18.41 4.89 9.67
CA GLN A 35 -17.76 5.72 10.70
C GLN A 35 -16.33 5.25 11.02
N GLN A 36 -16.07 3.93 10.99
CA GLN A 36 -14.71 3.41 11.11
C GLN A 36 -13.84 3.80 9.91
N GLY A 37 -14.39 3.73 8.70
CA GLY A 37 -13.67 4.15 7.50
C GLY A 37 -13.46 5.66 7.43
N ASP A 38 -14.40 6.48 7.88
CA ASP A 38 -14.26 7.93 7.98
C ASP A 38 -13.08 8.30 8.90
N ALA A 39 -12.91 7.57 10.01
CA ALA A 39 -11.77 7.76 10.92
C ALA A 39 -10.43 7.41 10.24
N TYR A 40 -10.37 6.32 9.47
CA TYR A 40 -9.19 5.97 8.68
C TYR A 40 -8.94 6.97 7.54
N GLY A 41 -10.00 7.38 6.84
CA GLY A 41 -9.95 8.37 5.76
C GLY A 41 -9.47 9.74 6.24
N ALA A 42 -9.77 10.13 7.49
CA ALA A 42 -9.21 11.34 8.10
C ALA A 42 -7.68 11.25 8.27
N ALA A 43 -7.15 10.08 8.66
CA ALA A 43 -5.70 9.87 8.73
C ALA A 43 -5.05 9.88 7.33
N LEU A 44 -5.69 9.25 6.33
CA LEU A 44 -5.24 9.29 4.94
C LEU A 44 -5.24 10.72 4.37
N GLN A 45 -6.27 11.51 4.67
CA GLN A 45 -6.34 12.91 4.25
C GLN A 45 -5.24 13.76 4.90
N ALA A 46 -4.95 13.54 6.18
CA ALA A 46 -3.84 14.22 6.86
C ALA A 46 -2.48 13.84 6.23
N MET A 47 -2.22 12.55 5.96
CA MET A 47 -1.03 12.09 5.22
C MET A 47 -0.93 12.73 3.83
N LYS A 48 -2.05 12.88 3.12
CA LYS A 48 -2.08 13.57 1.83
C LYS A 48 -1.69 15.04 1.92
N GLU A 49 -2.12 15.72 2.98
CA GLU A 49 -1.83 17.13 3.23
C GLU A 49 -0.39 17.36 3.72
N GLU A 50 0.14 16.44 4.50
CA GLU A 50 1.49 16.53 5.10
C GLU A 50 2.59 16.03 4.14
N ASP A 51 2.38 14.88 3.50
CA ASP A 51 3.41 14.15 2.76
C ASP A 51 3.12 14.07 1.24
N GLY A 52 2.04 14.70 0.79
CA GLY A 52 1.75 14.85 -0.64
C GLY A 52 1.25 13.58 -1.35
N ALA A 53 0.58 12.68 -0.62
CA ALA A 53 0.08 11.42 -1.15
C ALA A 53 -0.66 11.55 -2.50
N ALA A 54 -0.26 10.75 -3.48
CA ALA A 54 -1.02 10.57 -4.70
C ALA A 54 -2.17 9.60 -4.43
N VAL A 55 -3.40 9.96 -4.80
CA VAL A 55 -4.60 9.14 -4.49
C VAL A 55 -5.40 8.88 -5.75
N ALA A 56 -5.82 7.64 -5.94
CA ALA A 56 -6.68 7.21 -7.03
C ALA A 56 -7.77 6.25 -6.54
N GLU A 57 -8.92 6.28 -7.21
CA GLU A 57 -9.95 5.25 -7.07
C GLU A 57 -9.78 4.23 -8.20
N ALA A 58 -9.74 2.94 -7.84
CA ALA A 58 -9.57 1.87 -8.82
C ALA A 58 -10.21 0.59 -8.33
N GLY A 59 -10.98 -0.07 -9.21
CA GLY A 59 -11.78 -1.23 -8.83
C GLY A 59 -12.62 -0.94 -7.58
N ASN A 60 -12.48 -1.75 -6.54
CA ASN A 60 -13.20 -1.61 -5.28
C ASN A 60 -12.48 -0.74 -4.23
N PHE A 61 -11.40 -0.05 -4.61
CA PHE A 61 -10.48 0.58 -3.67
C PHE A 61 -10.31 2.08 -3.89
N VAL A 62 -10.02 2.78 -2.79
CA VAL A 62 -9.19 3.99 -2.79
C VAL A 62 -7.76 3.54 -2.50
N VAL A 63 -6.82 3.91 -3.37
CA VAL A 63 -5.40 3.60 -3.24
C VAL A 63 -4.63 4.91 -3.12
N ALA A 64 -3.88 5.05 -2.03
CA ALA A 64 -2.96 6.16 -1.83
C ALA A 64 -1.52 5.67 -1.88
N LEU A 65 -0.67 6.40 -2.60
CA LEU A 65 0.77 6.18 -2.72
C LEU A 65 1.50 7.36 -2.06
N VAL A 66 2.41 7.05 -1.15
CA VAL A 66 3.38 7.98 -0.56
C VAL A 66 4.77 7.39 -0.73
N ASN A 67 5.77 8.26 -0.79
CA ASN A 67 7.14 7.83 -0.57
C ASN A 67 7.82 8.80 0.39
N GLU A 68 8.74 8.25 1.18
CA GLU A 68 9.56 8.99 2.11
C GLU A 68 11.02 8.52 2.03
N GLN A 69 11.85 9.01 2.93
CA GLN A 69 13.21 8.51 3.13
C GLN A 69 13.20 7.08 3.69
N ALA A 70 14.18 6.26 3.30
CA ALA A 70 14.32 4.90 3.81
C ALA A 70 14.38 4.87 5.34
N GLU A 71 13.72 3.90 5.96
CA GLU A 71 13.56 3.85 7.41
C GLU A 71 13.66 2.45 8.03
N GLY A 72 14.11 2.41 9.28
CA GLY A 72 14.14 1.19 10.07
C GLY A 72 12.76 0.84 10.63
N MET A 73 12.54 -0.44 10.92
CA MET A 73 11.27 -0.92 11.46
C MET A 73 11.48 -2.13 12.37
N TYR A 74 10.52 -2.37 13.26
CA TYR A 74 10.50 -3.59 14.05
C TYR A 74 10.00 -4.78 13.21
N ALA A 75 10.69 -5.90 13.29
CA ALA A 75 10.27 -7.16 12.70
C ALA A 75 10.46 -8.32 13.68
N ARG A 76 9.66 -9.37 13.53
CA ARG A 76 9.86 -10.60 14.29
C ARG A 76 11.06 -11.36 13.73
N ASP A 77 11.97 -11.78 14.59
CA ASP A 77 13.17 -12.52 14.24
C ASP A 77 13.15 -13.91 14.86
N GLY A 78 12.55 -14.87 14.13
CA GLY A 78 12.41 -16.25 14.60
C GLY A 78 11.86 -16.34 16.03
N ASP A 79 12.57 -17.08 16.88
CA ASP A 79 12.25 -17.22 18.31
C ASP A 79 12.85 -16.10 19.18
N SER A 80 13.73 -15.26 18.62
CA SER A 80 14.38 -14.15 19.32
C SER A 80 13.42 -13.01 19.67
N GLY A 81 12.19 -13.03 19.14
CA GLY A 81 11.16 -12.04 19.42
C GLY A 81 11.21 -10.86 18.44
N LEU A 82 10.86 -9.67 18.91
CA LEU A 82 10.81 -8.46 18.09
C LEU A 82 12.17 -7.75 18.13
N VAL A 83 12.73 -7.43 16.97
CA VAL A 83 14.02 -6.72 16.83
C VAL A 83 13.87 -5.52 15.91
N TRP A 84 14.59 -4.44 16.22
CA TRP A 84 14.73 -3.30 15.33
C TRP A 84 15.66 -3.66 14.18
N ARG A 85 15.18 -3.50 12.95
CA ARG A 85 15.95 -3.68 11.72
C ARG A 85 16.18 -2.32 11.09
N GLU A 86 17.44 -1.95 10.91
CA GLU A 86 17.80 -0.67 10.29
C GLU A 86 17.52 -0.69 8.78
N ALA A 87 17.28 0.48 8.17
CA ALA A 87 17.38 0.59 6.72
C ALA A 87 18.84 0.42 6.28
N PRO A 88 19.14 -0.43 5.28
CA PRO A 88 20.48 -0.53 4.70
C PRO A 88 21.03 0.82 4.25
N GLU A 89 22.35 0.98 4.24
CA GLU A 89 22.96 2.24 3.84
C GLU A 89 22.68 2.62 2.37
N GLU A 90 22.47 1.62 1.52
CA GLU A 90 22.17 1.78 0.10
C GLU A 90 20.71 2.11 -0.19
N ALA A 91 19.79 1.82 0.74
CA ALA A 91 18.39 2.16 0.60
C ALA A 91 18.21 3.67 0.82
N ASN A 92 17.44 4.31 -0.06
CA ASN A 92 17.21 5.74 -0.04
C ASN A 92 15.74 6.14 -0.20
N ALA A 93 14.80 5.20 -0.26
CA ALA A 93 13.38 5.51 -0.24
C ALA A 93 12.62 4.50 0.62
N HIS A 94 11.49 4.91 1.16
CA HIS A 94 10.45 4.05 1.70
C HIS A 94 9.18 4.27 0.88
N ILE A 95 8.62 3.22 0.29
CA ILE A 95 7.42 3.31 -0.54
C ILE A 95 6.24 2.76 0.24
N GLU A 96 5.16 3.52 0.31
CA GLU A 96 3.96 3.19 1.07
C GLU A 96 2.71 3.21 0.18
N VAL A 97 1.87 2.19 0.35
CA VAL A 97 0.59 2.05 -0.33
C VAL A 97 -0.50 1.80 0.72
N ALA A 98 -1.40 2.76 0.87
CA ALA A 98 -2.60 2.61 1.70
C ALA A 98 -3.79 2.19 0.82
N VAL A 99 -4.51 1.15 1.23
CA VAL A 99 -5.65 0.61 0.47
C VAL A 99 -6.90 0.59 1.33
N ALA A 100 -7.91 1.35 0.95
CA ALA A 100 -9.21 1.42 1.61
C ALA A 100 -10.34 0.92 0.72
N ASP A 101 -11.39 0.35 1.31
CA ASP A 101 -12.64 0.01 0.63
C ASP A 101 -13.31 1.29 0.12
N LEU A 102 -13.65 1.33 -1.16
CA LEU A 102 -14.25 2.51 -1.78
C LEU A 102 -15.67 2.82 -1.29
N ALA A 103 -16.41 1.83 -0.76
CA ALA A 103 -17.79 2.02 -0.30
C ALA A 103 -17.90 2.43 1.17
N ASP A 104 -16.99 1.96 2.02
CA ASP A 104 -17.04 2.23 3.46
C ASP A 104 -15.79 2.87 4.06
N GLY A 105 -14.73 3.05 3.28
CA GLY A 105 -13.52 3.80 3.65
C GLY A 105 -12.56 3.07 4.59
N ARG A 106 -12.87 1.84 5.01
CA ARG A 106 -12.00 1.09 5.93
C ARG A 106 -10.76 0.58 5.21
N PHE A 107 -9.61 0.60 5.90
CA PHE A 107 -8.42 -0.11 5.46
C PHE A 107 -8.71 -1.59 5.20
N VAL A 108 -8.17 -2.13 4.11
CA VAL A 108 -8.34 -3.53 3.72
C VAL A 108 -7.06 -4.31 4.03
N PRO A 109 -6.97 -5.06 5.15
CA PRO A 109 -5.78 -5.83 5.50
C PRO A 109 -5.68 -7.14 4.70
N GLY A 110 -4.49 -7.74 4.72
CA GLY A 110 -4.26 -9.08 4.15
C GLY A 110 -4.31 -9.16 2.62
N LEU A 111 -4.29 -8.02 1.93
CA LEU A 111 -4.07 -7.95 0.48
C LEU A 111 -2.66 -8.41 0.09
N ASP A 112 -2.55 -8.84 -1.16
CA ASP A 112 -1.28 -9.09 -1.85
C ASP A 112 -1.07 -7.93 -2.83
N VAL A 113 -0.13 -7.06 -2.48
CA VAL A 113 0.15 -5.79 -3.18
C VAL A 113 1.55 -5.87 -3.77
N THR A 114 1.65 -5.65 -5.07
CA THR A 114 2.92 -5.52 -5.79
C THR A 114 3.06 -4.09 -6.28
N VAL A 115 4.24 -3.51 -6.10
CA VAL A 115 4.58 -2.18 -6.59
C VAL A 115 5.71 -2.28 -7.60
N THR A 116 5.50 -1.69 -8.77
CA THR A 116 6.48 -1.60 -9.85
C THR A 116 6.83 -0.14 -10.05
N VAL A 117 8.14 0.17 -10.06
CA VAL A 117 8.64 1.54 -10.28
C VAL A 117 9.42 1.58 -11.59
N GLN A 118 9.11 2.54 -12.45
CA GLN A 118 9.69 2.70 -13.77
C GLN A 118 10.25 4.12 -13.98
N ASP A 119 11.37 4.19 -14.70
CA ASP A 119 12.02 5.41 -15.20
C ASP A 119 11.91 5.43 -16.72
N GLY A 120 10.90 6.14 -17.22
CA GLY A 120 10.42 5.99 -18.59
C GLY A 120 9.97 4.55 -18.87
N ASP A 121 10.45 3.94 -19.94
CA ASP A 121 10.13 2.54 -20.30
C ASP A 121 10.95 1.50 -19.52
N ARG A 122 11.88 1.93 -18.64
CA ARG A 122 12.75 1.04 -17.88
C ARG A 122 12.16 0.74 -16.52
N GLU A 123 11.81 -0.51 -16.27
CA GLU A 123 11.55 -1.02 -14.93
C GLU A 123 12.81 -0.95 -14.07
N LEU A 124 12.72 -0.27 -12.92
CA LEU A 124 13.77 -0.24 -11.91
C LEU A 124 13.67 -1.48 -11.01
N PHE A 125 12.47 -1.76 -10.53
CA PHE A 125 12.14 -2.97 -9.77
C PHE A 125 10.63 -3.20 -9.73
N SER A 126 10.25 -4.42 -9.37
CA SER A 126 8.89 -4.84 -9.03
C SER A 126 8.94 -5.70 -7.76
N GLU A 127 8.34 -5.23 -6.68
CA GLU A 127 8.47 -5.85 -5.35
C GLU A 127 7.12 -5.97 -4.64
N ARG A 128 6.97 -7.02 -3.83
CA ARG A 128 5.77 -7.18 -3.00
C ARG A 128 5.86 -6.23 -1.81
N ALA A 129 4.82 -5.43 -1.60
CA ALA A 129 4.68 -4.60 -0.42
C ALA A 129 4.04 -5.40 0.73
N PRO A 130 4.78 -5.78 1.80
CA PRO A 130 4.21 -6.41 2.97
C PRO A 130 3.33 -5.43 3.76
N PHE A 131 2.37 -5.97 4.52
CA PHE A 131 1.59 -5.19 5.47
C PHE A 131 2.48 -4.62 6.58
N LEU A 132 2.34 -3.32 6.85
CA LEU A 132 3.00 -2.61 7.93
C LEU A 132 1.97 -2.04 8.90
N TRP A 133 2.23 -2.28 10.18
CA TRP A 133 1.58 -1.54 11.25
C TRP A 133 2.35 -0.24 11.45
N HIS A 134 1.64 0.89 11.43
CA HIS A 134 2.17 2.20 11.77
C HIS A 134 1.20 2.88 12.75
N PRO A 135 1.69 3.65 13.75
CA PRO A 135 0.83 4.28 14.75
C PRO A 135 -0.17 5.27 14.16
N PHE A 136 0.12 5.84 12.98
CA PHE A 136 -0.74 6.82 12.32
C PHE A 136 -1.74 6.16 11.35
N LEU A 137 -1.26 5.33 10.42
CA LEU A 137 -2.06 4.77 9.34
C LEU A 137 -1.52 3.39 8.93
N HIS A 138 -2.34 2.35 8.96
CA HIS A 138 -1.95 1.07 8.38
C HIS A 138 -1.80 1.17 6.86
N HIS A 139 -0.73 0.56 6.33
CA HIS A 139 -0.40 0.58 4.92
C HIS A 139 0.43 -0.66 4.55
N TYR A 140 0.82 -0.75 3.29
CA TYR A 140 1.77 -1.72 2.76
C TYR A 140 3.03 -0.99 2.34
N GLY A 141 4.22 -1.52 2.60
CA GLY A 141 5.42 -0.78 2.22
C GLY A 141 6.73 -1.52 2.38
N PHE A 142 7.76 -0.96 1.76
CA PHE A 142 9.11 -1.50 1.77
C PHE A 142 10.14 -0.40 1.48
N ASN A 143 11.37 -0.63 1.93
CA ASN A 143 12.50 0.21 1.56
C ASN A 143 12.95 -0.07 0.12
N ALA A 144 13.44 0.94 -0.57
CA ALA A 144 13.94 0.81 -1.93
C ALA A 144 15.19 1.67 -2.15
N LYS A 145 15.88 1.38 -3.25
CA LYS A 145 16.94 2.19 -3.82
C LYS A 145 16.48 2.74 -5.17
N VAL A 146 16.37 4.06 -5.25
CA VAL A 146 16.02 4.80 -6.47
C VAL A 146 17.20 5.64 -6.96
N PRO A 147 17.33 5.88 -8.28
CA PRO A 147 18.47 6.61 -8.86
C PRO A 147 18.45 8.11 -8.59
N GLY A 148 17.34 8.68 -8.11
CA GLY A 148 17.16 10.11 -7.87
C GLY A 148 15.70 10.45 -7.55
N GLU A 149 15.33 11.72 -7.70
CA GLU A 149 14.01 12.26 -7.34
C GLU A 149 12.90 11.98 -8.38
N GLY A 150 13.21 11.37 -9.53
CA GLY A 150 12.24 11.11 -10.61
C GLY A 150 12.21 12.19 -11.70
N PRO A 151 11.11 12.32 -12.46
CA PRO A 151 9.81 11.66 -12.27
C PRO A 151 9.83 10.16 -12.59
N PHE A 152 9.05 9.39 -11.84
CA PHE A 152 8.83 7.96 -12.08
C PHE A 152 7.36 7.65 -12.40
N THR A 153 7.13 6.52 -13.05
CA THR A 153 5.82 5.88 -13.09
C THR A 153 5.78 4.79 -12.03
N VAL A 154 4.75 4.80 -11.18
CA VAL A 154 4.55 3.80 -10.13
C VAL A 154 3.24 3.09 -10.38
N SER A 155 3.33 1.78 -10.62
CA SER A 155 2.18 0.90 -10.80
C SER A 155 1.97 0.07 -9.54
N VAL A 156 0.72 0.02 -9.08
CA VAL A 156 0.28 -0.80 -7.94
C VAL A 156 -0.67 -1.86 -8.47
N HIS A 157 -0.30 -3.12 -8.28
CA HIS A 157 -1.13 -4.28 -8.58
C HIS A 157 -1.62 -4.92 -7.28
N ILE A 158 -2.93 -5.18 -7.20
CA ILE A 158 -3.60 -5.79 -6.05
C ILE A 158 -4.31 -7.05 -6.51
N GLU A 159 -3.86 -8.21 -6.04
CA GLU A 159 -4.50 -9.50 -6.35
C GLU A 159 -5.81 -9.68 -5.57
N PRO A 160 -6.79 -10.44 -6.12
CA PRO A 160 -7.99 -10.82 -5.38
C PRO A 160 -7.62 -11.57 -4.09
N PRO A 161 -8.07 -11.12 -2.92
CA PRO A 161 -7.82 -11.84 -1.68
C PRO A 161 -8.49 -13.22 -1.65
N SER A 162 -7.77 -14.19 -1.09
CA SER A 162 -8.21 -15.58 -0.92
C SER A 162 -9.00 -15.85 0.36
N TRP A 163 -9.08 -14.87 1.27
CA TRP A 163 -9.77 -15.02 2.54
C TRP A 163 -11.30 -15.05 2.39
N MET A 164 -11.97 -15.73 3.33
CA MET A 164 -13.42 -15.93 3.30
C MET A 164 -14.17 -14.66 3.73
N ARG A 165 -15.34 -14.42 3.12
CA ARG A 165 -16.21 -13.25 3.37
C ARG A 165 -17.54 -13.71 3.98
N HIS A 166 -17.94 -13.09 5.09
CA HIS A 166 -19.12 -13.48 5.86
C HIS A 166 -20.33 -12.57 5.58
N ASP A 167 -20.74 -12.45 4.30
CA ASP A 167 -21.97 -11.76 3.88
C ASP A 167 -22.33 -12.15 2.42
N PRO A 168 -23.56 -12.57 2.11
CA PRO A 168 -23.94 -13.02 0.75
C PRO A 168 -24.04 -11.88 -0.30
N ARG A 169 -24.13 -10.62 0.13
CA ARG A 169 -24.22 -9.42 -0.72
C ARG A 169 -22.92 -8.62 -0.66
N ASN A 170 -22.57 -8.16 0.54
CA ASN A 170 -21.38 -7.34 0.80
C ASN A 170 -20.09 -8.16 0.72
N GLY A 171 -20.15 -9.49 0.73
CA GLY A 171 -18.99 -10.36 0.52
C GLY A 171 -18.60 -10.55 -0.94
N LYS A 172 -19.24 -9.85 -1.89
CA LYS A 172 -18.89 -9.88 -3.33
C LYS A 172 -17.80 -8.87 -3.71
N ARG A 173 -17.13 -8.26 -2.73
CA ARG A 173 -16.04 -7.30 -2.93
C ARG A 173 -14.72 -7.99 -3.20
N TYR A 174 -13.84 -7.32 -3.93
CA TYR A 174 -12.45 -7.75 -4.16
C TYR A 174 -12.37 -9.09 -4.88
N ALA A 175 -13.20 -9.29 -5.90
CA ALA A 175 -13.26 -10.54 -6.65
C ALA A 175 -12.26 -10.57 -7.83
N ASP A 176 -11.84 -9.40 -8.30
CA ASP A 176 -11.03 -9.21 -9.50
C ASP A 176 -9.74 -8.43 -9.14
N PRO A 177 -8.64 -8.67 -9.87
CA PRO A 177 -7.41 -7.91 -9.67
C PRO A 177 -7.62 -6.43 -9.98
N VAL A 178 -6.85 -5.58 -9.32
CA VAL A 178 -6.91 -4.12 -9.50
C VAL A 178 -5.51 -3.59 -9.79
N ASP A 179 -5.40 -2.90 -10.92
CA ASP A 179 -4.20 -2.14 -11.31
C ASP A 179 -4.44 -0.64 -11.11
N VAL A 180 -3.44 0.07 -10.60
CA VAL A 180 -3.44 1.53 -10.43
C VAL A 180 -2.11 2.09 -10.93
N VAL A 181 -2.16 3.12 -11.78
CA VAL A 181 -0.95 3.79 -12.27
C VAL A 181 -0.92 5.23 -11.77
N PHE A 182 0.19 5.58 -11.12
CA PHE A 182 0.56 6.95 -10.74
C PHE A 182 1.70 7.41 -11.65
N ALA A 183 1.43 8.42 -12.47
CA ALA A 183 2.43 9.03 -13.35
C ALA A 183 3.10 10.23 -12.69
N ASP A 184 4.29 10.58 -13.15
CA ASP A 184 5.05 11.76 -12.73
C ASP A 184 5.30 11.84 -11.22
N VAL A 185 5.54 10.69 -10.57
CA VAL A 185 5.78 10.61 -9.13
C VAL A 185 7.19 11.08 -8.81
N GLY A 186 7.29 12.14 -8.00
CA GLY A 186 8.54 12.61 -7.42
C GLY A 186 8.86 11.84 -6.14
N PHE A 187 10.14 11.48 -5.96
CA PHE A 187 10.62 10.81 -4.77
C PHE A 187 11.47 11.76 -3.90
N GLU A 188 11.58 11.46 -2.60
CA GLU A 188 12.48 12.15 -1.67
C GLU A 188 13.63 11.25 -1.19
N PRO A 189 14.70 11.05 -2.00
CA PRO A 189 15.77 10.15 -1.63
C PRO A 189 16.52 10.59 -0.36
N GLY A 190 16.61 9.68 0.60
CA GLY A 190 17.36 9.86 1.84
C GLY A 190 17.17 8.69 2.78
N ARG A 191 17.70 8.81 3.99
CA ARG A 191 17.54 7.81 5.03
C ARG A 191 17.24 8.51 6.35
N LYS A 192 16.15 8.12 7.00
CA LYS A 192 15.83 8.66 8.33
C LYS A 192 16.95 8.32 9.32
N PRO A 193 17.23 9.19 10.30
CA PRO A 193 18.18 8.87 11.35
C PRO A 193 17.75 7.62 12.13
N SER A 194 18.69 6.72 12.37
CA SER A 194 18.48 5.54 13.22
C SER A 194 18.05 5.98 14.63
N PRO A 195 16.93 5.47 15.17
CA PRO A 195 16.50 5.76 16.54
C PRO A 195 17.31 4.98 17.58
N ASP A 196 17.15 5.32 18.87
CA ASP A 196 17.64 4.50 19.99
C ASP A 196 16.70 3.31 20.24
N ALA A 197 16.73 2.33 19.33
CA ALA A 197 15.91 1.14 19.36
C ALA A 197 16.73 -0.13 19.67
N ALA A 198 16.16 -1.03 20.48
CA ALA A 198 16.77 -2.28 20.90
C ALA A 198 15.68 -3.33 21.25
N PRO A 199 15.98 -4.65 21.13
CA PRO A 199 17.20 -5.23 20.58
C PRO A 199 17.32 -5.02 19.07
N ARG A 200 18.54 -5.04 18.53
CA ARG A 200 18.80 -4.87 17.09
C ARG A 200 18.99 -6.21 16.39
N GLY A 201 18.48 -6.31 15.16
CA GLY A 201 18.62 -7.45 14.27
C GLY A 201 19.36 -7.11 12.98
N PRO A 202 19.33 -8.00 11.97
CA PRO A 202 19.81 -7.67 10.63
C PRO A 202 19.01 -6.51 10.02
N GLU A 203 19.57 -5.85 9.01
CA GLU A 203 18.90 -4.76 8.29
C GLU A 203 17.61 -5.25 7.59
N THR A 204 16.75 -4.29 7.25
CA THR A 204 15.56 -4.54 6.44
C THR A 204 15.96 -4.94 5.02
N PRO A 205 15.18 -5.79 4.33
CA PRO A 205 15.33 -5.94 2.89
C PRO A 205 14.96 -4.64 2.16
N TYR A 206 15.45 -4.49 0.94
CA TYR A 206 15.07 -3.39 0.06
C TYR A 206 15.04 -3.85 -1.40
N ALA A 207 14.31 -3.12 -2.24
CA ALA A 207 14.27 -3.32 -3.69
C ALA A 207 15.24 -2.37 -4.43
N GLY A 208 15.81 -2.84 -5.54
CA GLY A 208 16.67 -2.02 -6.43
C GLY A 208 18.18 -2.10 -6.17
#